data_AF-A0AAW0CUA1-F1
#
_entry.id   AF-A0AAW0CUA1-F1
#
_cell.length_a   1.000
_cell.length_b   1.000
_cell.length_c   1.000
_cell.angle_alpha   90.00
_cell.angle_beta   90.00
_cell.angle_gamma   90.00
#
_symmetry.space_group_name_H-M   'P 1'
#
loop_
_entity.id
_entity.type
_entity.pdbx_description
1 polymer ?
#
loop_
_entity_poly.entity_id
_entity_poly.type
_entity_poly.pdbx_seq_one_letter_code
_entity_poly.pdbx_strand_id
1 'polypeptide(L)'
;MISLPLTELCTLRTLAKPDPQMYTRAVELLDMAPSDCVMVAAHAYDLRAAAKIGMKTVYIQRETEDLHENMDELRTEFDAFVDGTAHRVGGGISEIAALLNKGI
;
A
#
# COMPACT_ATOMS: atom_id res chain seq x y z
N MET A 1 16.30 -21.67 17.30
CA MET A 1 15.28 -22.65 16.89
C MET A 1 14.11 -21.85 16.33
N ILE A 2 14.16 -21.50 15.05
CA ILE A 2 13.01 -20.92 14.35
C ILE A 2 12.75 -21.89 13.21
N SER A 3 11.99 -22.94 13.53
CA SER A 3 11.45 -23.86 12.54
C SER A 3 10.07 -23.33 12.18
N LEU A 4 10.01 -22.32 11.31
CA LEU A 4 8.78 -22.04 10.60
C LEU A 4 8.75 -23.02 9.42
N PRO A 5 7.81 -23.98 9.40
CA PRO A 5 7.75 -24.92 8.30
C PRO A 5 7.32 -24.16 7.04
N LEU A 6 8.12 -24.29 5.99
CA LEU A 6 7.90 -23.72 4.65
C LEU A 6 6.51 -24.06 4.03
N THR A 7 5.70 -24.89 4.68
CA THR A 7 4.32 -25.20 4.32
C THR A 7 3.31 -24.10 4.62
N GLU A 8 3.57 -23.14 5.52
CA GLU A 8 2.62 -22.03 5.78
C GLU A 8 2.76 -20.86 4.80
N LEU A 9 3.82 -20.81 3.98
CA LEU A 9 3.96 -19.79 2.93
C LEU A 9 3.04 -20.05 1.73
N CYS A 10 2.50 -21.27 1.58
CA CYS A 10 1.81 -21.75 0.38
C CYS A 10 0.27 -21.81 0.47
N THR A 11 -0.40 -21.33 1.53
CA THR A 11 -1.87 -21.17 1.57
C THR A 11 -2.38 -19.91 0.83
N LEU A 12 -1.57 -19.37 -0.09
CA LEU A 12 -1.80 -18.21 -0.97
C LEU A 12 -3.00 -18.32 -1.95
N ARG A 13 -3.86 -19.35 -1.85
CA ARG A 13 -5.07 -19.46 -2.70
C ARG A 13 -6.33 -18.81 -2.11
N THR A 14 -6.29 -18.35 -0.86
CA THR A 14 -7.44 -17.68 -0.22
C THR A 14 -7.13 -16.34 0.43
N LEU A 15 -5.84 -15.99 0.60
CA LEU A 15 -5.42 -14.67 1.09
C LEU A 15 -5.01 -13.82 -0.11
N ALA A 16 -5.93 -12.98 -0.58
CA ALA A 16 -5.68 -12.01 -1.63
C ALA A 16 -6.11 -10.64 -1.14
N LYS A 17 -5.51 -9.59 -1.68
CA LYS A 17 -6.00 -8.24 -1.45
C LYS A 17 -7.46 -8.17 -1.94
N PRO A 18 -8.36 -7.46 -1.24
CA PRO A 18 -8.11 -6.60 -0.07
C PRO A 18 -8.33 -7.27 1.31
N ASP A 19 -8.14 -8.59 1.47
CA ASP A 19 -8.31 -9.23 2.78
C ASP A 19 -7.33 -8.62 3.82
N PRO A 20 -7.83 -8.07 4.95
CA PRO A 20 -7.01 -7.49 6.01
C PRO A 20 -5.89 -8.41 6.51
N GLN A 21 -6.13 -9.73 6.55
CA GLN A 21 -5.15 -10.71 7.01
C GLN A 21 -3.91 -10.74 6.13
N MET A 22 -4.03 -10.42 4.84
CA MET A 22 -2.89 -10.34 3.93
C MET A 22 -1.93 -9.22 4.36
N TYR A 23 -2.47 -8.07 4.77
CA TYR A 23 -1.68 -6.93 5.24
C TYR A 23 -1.10 -7.19 6.63
N THR A 24 -1.87 -7.79 7.55
CA THR A 24 -1.38 -8.16 8.88
C THR A 24 -0.19 -9.11 8.78
N ARG A 25 -0.29 -10.16 7.96
CA ARG A 25 0.82 -11.09 7.75
C ARG A 25 2.03 -10.42 7.11
N ALA A 26 1.82 -9.50 6.17
CA ALA A 26 2.92 -8.75 5.58
C ALA A 26 3.69 -7.93 6.63
N VAL A 27 2.97 -7.24 7.53
CA VAL A 27 3.58 -6.45 8.61
C VAL A 27 4.29 -7.35 9.63
N GLU A 28 3.70 -8.49 10.01
CA GLU A 28 4.34 -9.47 10.92
C GLU A 28 5.63 -10.04 10.34
N LEU A 29 5.68 -10.31 9.03
CA LEU A 29 6.89 -10.80 8.36
C LEU A 29 8.01 -9.76 8.33
N LEU A 30 7.65 -8.47 8.37
CA LEU A 30 8.60 -7.36 8.44
C LEU A 30 9.06 -7.05 9.87
N ASP A 31 8.46 -7.68 10.89
CA ASP A 31 8.73 -7.42 12.32
C ASP A 31 8.57 -5.93 12.68
N MET A 32 7.53 -5.28 12.14
CA MET A 32 7.23 -3.85 12.34
C MET A 32 5.81 -3.65 12.89
N ALA A 33 5.53 -2.49 13.46
CA ALA A 33 4.15 -2.09 13.75
C ALA A 33 3.45 -1.64 12.46
N PRO A 34 2.12 -1.84 12.30
CA PRO A 34 1.40 -1.35 11.12
C PRO A 34 1.61 0.14 10.86
N SER A 35 1.68 0.95 11.93
CA SER A 35 1.91 2.41 11.85
C SER A 35 3.28 2.81 11.29
N ASP A 36 4.25 1.89 11.32
CA ASP A 36 5.60 2.10 10.78
C ASP A 36 5.70 1.62 9.32
N CYS A 37 4.62 1.05 8.78
CA CYS A 37 4.53 0.55 7.42
C CYS A 37 3.69 1.47 6.54
N VAL A 38 4.12 1.62 5.29
CA VAL A 38 3.40 2.40 4.27
C VAL A 38 2.95 1.46 3.15
N MET A 39 1.65 1.43 2.89
CA MET A 39 1.07 0.75 1.73
C MET A 39 1.02 1.73 0.55
N VAL A 40 1.65 1.37 -0.56
CA VAL A 40 1.58 2.12 -1.82
C VAL A 40 0.78 1.30 -2.83
N ALA A 41 -0.30 1.86 -3.38
CA ALA A 41 -1.13 1.17 -4.37
C ALA A 41 -1.80 2.12 -5.36
N ALA A 42 -2.11 1.59 -6.54
CA ALA A 42 -2.89 2.27 -7.57
C ALA A 42 -4.40 1.96 -7.50
N HIS A 43 -4.79 1.14 -6.52
CA HIS A 43 -6.18 0.78 -6.27
C HIS A 43 -6.60 1.28 -4.90
N ALA A 44 -7.66 2.07 -4.83
CA ALA A 44 -8.21 2.65 -3.62
C ALA A 44 -8.66 1.57 -2.64
N TYR A 45 -9.20 0.45 -3.15
CA TYR A 45 -9.66 -0.65 -2.30
C TYR A 45 -8.52 -1.34 -1.52
N ASP A 46 -7.29 -1.37 -2.08
CA ASP A 46 -6.11 -1.89 -1.39
C ASP A 46 -5.73 -0.98 -0.21
N LEU A 47 -5.73 0.33 -0.44
CA LEU A 47 -5.37 1.33 0.56
C LEU A 47 -6.41 1.42 1.67
N ARG A 48 -7.70 1.41 1.33
CA ARG A 48 -8.79 1.37 2.32
C ARG A 48 -8.69 0.15 3.24
N ALA A 49 -8.23 -0.99 2.72
CA ALA A 49 -8.03 -2.19 3.54
C ALA A 49 -6.76 -2.10 4.41
N ALA A 50 -5.66 -1.58 3.89
CA ALA A 50 -4.44 -1.34 4.66
C ALA A 50 -4.65 -0.32 5.79
N ALA A 51 -5.40 0.76 5.52
CA ALA A 51 -5.75 1.77 6.52
C ALA A 51 -6.52 1.17 7.71
N LYS A 52 -7.41 0.20 7.48
CA LYS A 52 -8.17 -0.47 8.55
C LYS A 52 -7.31 -1.22 9.56
N ILE A 53 -6.12 -1.65 9.16
CA ILE A 53 -5.16 -2.30 10.08
C ILE A 53 -4.13 -1.33 10.66
N GLY A 54 -4.23 -0.03 10.35
CA GLY A 54 -3.38 1.02 10.88
C GLY A 54 -2.11 1.30 10.06
N MET A 55 -2.03 0.84 8.81
CA MET A 55 -0.95 1.24 7.90
C MET A 55 -1.19 2.65 7.36
N LYS A 56 -0.10 3.37 7.12
CA LYS A 56 -0.10 4.59 6.31
C LYS A 56 -0.32 4.24 4.84
N THR A 57 -0.91 5.16 4.07
CA THR A 57 -1.41 4.89 2.72
C THR A 57 -0.97 5.93 1.70
N VAL A 58 -0.45 5.47 0.57
CA VAL A 58 -0.05 6.33 -0.55
C VAL A 58 -0.70 5.83 -1.82
N TYR A 59 -1.55 6.68 -2.40
CA TYR A 59 -2.14 6.40 -3.70
C TYR A 59 -1.20 6.82 -4.82
N ILE A 60 -0.95 5.93 -5.77
CA ILE A 60 -0.22 6.25 -7.00
C ILE A 60 -1.16 6.17 -8.20
N GLN A 61 -1.41 7.31 -8.83
CA GLN A 61 -2.29 7.38 -9.98
C GLN A 61 -1.70 6.62 -11.18
N ARG A 62 -2.52 5.76 -11.78
CA ARG A 62 -2.24 5.09 -13.07
C ARG A 62 -3.45 5.25 -13.97
N GLU A 63 -3.22 5.48 -15.26
CA GLU A 63 -4.29 5.74 -16.24
C GLU A 63 -5.28 4.58 -16.41
N THR A 64 -4.88 3.37 -16.03
CA THR A 64 -5.68 2.14 -16.25
C THR A 64 -6.49 1.70 -15.05
N GLU A 65 -6.24 2.26 -13.86
CA GLU A 65 -6.83 1.79 -12.61
C GLU A 65 -7.89 2.79 -12.09
N ASP A 66 -8.85 2.28 -11.29
CA ASP A 66 -9.86 3.09 -10.60
C ASP A 66 -10.65 4.08 -11.49
N LEU A 67 -10.91 3.70 -12.74
CA LEU A 67 -11.61 4.52 -13.75
C LEU A 67 -13.02 4.99 -13.34
N HIS A 68 -13.64 4.35 -12.34
CA HIS A 68 -14.97 4.66 -11.84
C HIS A 68 -14.95 5.37 -10.47
N GLU A 69 -13.78 5.57 -9.88
CA GLU A 69 -13.62 6.33 -8.63
C GLU A 69 -13.49 7.83 -8.94
N ASN A 70 -13.88 8.67 -7.98
CA ASN A 70 -13.69 10.11 -8.09
C ASN A 70 -12.24 10.48 -7.73
N MET A 71 -11.44 10.83 -8.73
CA MET A 71 -10.03 11.17 -8.53
C MET A 71 -9.82 12.37 -7.59
N ASP A 72 -10.75 13.32 -7.51
CA ASP A 72 -10.64 14.45 -6.60
C ASP A 72 -10.82 14.01 -5.13
N GLU A 73 -11.66 12.99 -4.89
CA GLU A 73 -11.81 12.37 -3.57
C GLU A 73 -10.56 11.57 -3.20
N LEU A 74 -10.06 10.72 -4.11
CA LEU A 74 -8.86 9.90 -3.87
C LEU A 74 -7.61 10.73 -3.57
N ARG A 75 -7.50 11.95 -4.11
CA ARG A 75 -6.42 12.90 -3.80
C ARG A 75 -6.37 13.32 -2.32
N THR A 76 -7.49 13.18 -1.61
CA THR A 76 -7.63 13.63 -0.21
C THR A 76 -7.97 12.51 0.76
N GLU A 77 -8.36 11.34 0.25
CA GLU A 77 -8.76 10.18 1.08
C GLU A 77 -7.57 9.54 1.81
N PHE A 78 -6.39 9.50 1.18
CA PHE A 78 -5.21 8.81 1.68
C PHE A 78 -4.13 9.76 2.19
N ASP A 79 -3.18 9.25 2.98
CA ASP A 79 -2.14 10.07 3.63
C ASP A 79 -1.26 10.82 2.61
N ALA A 80 -1.04 10.23 1.43
CA ALA A 80 -0.47 10.95 0.31
C ALA A 80 -0.99 10.47 -1.05
N PHE A 81 -0.86 11.36 -2.03
CA PHE A 81 -1.17 11.10 -3.43
C PHE A 81 0.05 11.39 -4.29
N VAL A 82 0.38 10.47 -5.19
CA VAL A 82 1.47 10.57 -6.16
C VAL A 82 0.87 10.45 -7.55
N ASP A 83 1.12 11.47 -8.39
CA ASP A 83 0.79 11.40 -9.80
C ASP A 83 1.80 10.52 -10.53
N GLY A 84 1.45 9.25 -10.77
CA GLY A 84 2.27 8.30 -11.51
C GLY A 84 2.19 8.46 -13.03
N THR A 85 1.29 9.32 -13.54
CA THR A 85 1.12 9.61 -14.97
C THR A 85 2.03 10.75 -15.43
N ALA A 86 2.43 11.63 -14.51
CA ALA A 86 3.37 12.69 -14.77
C ALA A 86 4.77 12.13 -15.11
N HIS A 87 5.11 12.07 -16.40
CA HIS A 87 6.47 11.80 -16.87
C HIS A 87 7.40 13.00 -16.61
N ARG A 88 7.72 13.21 -15.33
CA ARG A 88 8.64 14.25 -14.85
C ARG A 88 9.84 13.65 -14.15
N VAL A 89 11.00 14.31 -14.30
CA VAL A 89 12.20 13.98 -13.52
C VAL A 89 11.89 14.19 -12.04
N GLY A 90 12.03 13.13 -11.23
CA GLY A 90 11.72 13.15 -9.80
C GLY A 90 10.28 12.78 -9.41
N GLY A 91 9.43 12.39 -10.37
CA GLY A 91 8.08 11.87 -10.08
C GLY A 91 8.04 10.39 -9.70
N GLY A 92 6.84 9.88 -9.39
CA GLY A 92 6.60 8.46 -9.14
C GLY A 92 7.35 7.92 -7.92
N ILE A 93 8.19 6.90 -8.10
CA ILE A 93 8.93 6.24 -7.01
C ILE A 93 9.88 7.22 -6.28
N SER A 94 10.49 8.16 -7.00
CA SER A 94 11.36 9.17 -6.38
C SER A 94 10.58 10.10 -5.45
N GLU A 95 9.35 10.43 -5.83
CA GLU A 95 8.44 11.22 -5.00
C GLU A 95 8.03 10.43 -3.76
N ILE A 96 7.68 9.15 -3.91
CA ILE A 96 7.41 8.25 -2.77
C ILE A 96 8.59 8.22 -1.80
N ALA A 97 9.82 8.08 -2.28
CA ALA A 97 11.01 8.09 -1.42
C ALA A 97 11.15 9.43 -0.66
N ALA A 98 10.84 10.56 -1.30
CA ALA A 98 10.84 11.86 -0.64
C ALA A 98 9.74 11.99 0.43
N LEU A 99 8.57 11.36 0.21
CA LEU A 99 7.47 11.32 1.18
C LEU A 99 7.86 10.50 2.42
N LEU A 100 8.48 9.33 2.23
CA LEU A 100 8.95 8.47 3.33
C LEU A 100 9.99 9.20 4.21
N ASN A 101 10.92 9.94 3.60
CA ASN A 101 11.91 10.73 4.34
C ASN A 101 11.31 11.90 5.14
N LYS A 102 10.11 12.35 4.79
CA LYS A 102 9.39 13.41 5.51
C LYS A 102 8.50 12.88 6.64
N GLY A 103 8.48 11.57 6.85
CA GLY A 103 7.69 10.93 7.90
C GLY A 103 6.19 10.92 7.62
N ILE A 104 5.80 11.02 6.35
CA ILE A 104 4.42 10.73 5.93
C ILE A 104 4.02 9.36 6.45
#